data_AF-A0AAD8KTS0-F1
#
_entry.id   AF-A0AAD8KTS0-F1
#
_cell.length_a   1.000
_cell.length_b   1.000
_cell.length_c   1.000
_cell.angle_alpha   90.00
_cell.angle_beta   90.00
_cell.angle_gamma   90.00
#
_symmetry.space_group_name_H-M   'P 1'
#
loop_
_entity.id
_entity.type
_entity.pdbx_description
1 polymer ?
#
loop_
_entity_poly.entity_id
_entity_poly.type
_entity_poly.pdbx_seq_one_letter_code
_entity_poly.pdbx_strand_id
1 'polypeptide(L)'
;MSIQSQTTNCEPEDEQSVIDSIITATPPPPPTARIHKVPRMVRDSDDYDKYYVPKVVSIGPHHFRNPKLEFVQKLKPVFTMKLLQDEATLRSLYIKLGAPEMVKELRNFYEEGSTNDFRDPVFTKIMLLDSCFILYFIRFISGEKPENCQELKTHQIVFIHEDMFLLENQIPFKVLKEVMKLLSDEYCYISKIALLIYGNILAPERPKTKWFCIKNAKSCLEESKKELIESEPDHLLHLLHRRLTKKMKDGKKDFRSKQDYRCTFRNVNELMDVGIHFKPSETMSLAHIEFLKGKWWFSANVKLPPINVDDSTKPMLLNLVAYEMCSHDAYDAGVTSYICLLDSLIDHPEDVKVLRKAGVLENSLGSDKEVAKLFNEIGTDLVPNNLAYLEAKNMIQRHYKSRRNTLFAQLKHEYVKSPWAFLGLVGALIALFLTGVQTYFTVWSPKGDCDGLCKSLKHNHHL
;
A
#
# COMPACT_ATOMS: atom_id res chain seq x y z
N MET A 1 -9.35 -38.06 58.21
CA MET A 1 -10.09 -38.22 56.93
C MET A 1 -9.24 -37.62 55.85
N SER A 2 -8.57 -38.51 55.10
CA SER A 2 -7.48 -38.17 54.20
C SER A 2 -8.00 -37.68 52.85
N ILE A 3 -7.35 -36.62 52.36
CA ILE A 3 -7.44 -36.10 51.00
C ILE A 3 -6.78 -37.14 50.07
N GLN A 4 -7.47 -37.57 49.01
CA GLN A 4 -6.83 -38.24 47.88
C GLN A 4 -7.24 -37.59 46.57
N SER A 5 -6.21 -37.08 45.91
CA SER A 5 -6.12 -36.45 44.60
C SER A 5 -6.45 -37.43 43.47
N GLN A 6 -7.27 -36.99 42.51
CA GLN A 6 -7.36 -37.62 41.21
C GLN A 6 -6.14 -37.21 40.37
N THR A 7 -5.19 -38.13 40.23
CA THR A 7 -4.11 -38.07 39.24
C THR A 7 -4.62 -38.64 37.91
N THR A 8 -4.53 -37.84 36.86
CA THR A 8 -4.77 -38.23 35.46
C THR A 8 -3.73 -39.27 35.02
N ASN A 9 -4.21 -40.45 34.61
CA ASN A 9 -3.39 -41.47 33.95
C ASN A 9 -3.07 -41.03 32.51
N CYS A 10 -1.81 -40.67 32.24
CA CYS A 10 -1.24 -40.71 30.89
C CYS A 10 -0.52 -42.05 30.75
N GLU A 11 -1.02 -42.93 29.88
CA GLU A 11 -0.27 -44.11 29.45
C GLU A 11 0.97 -43.66 28.64
N PRO A 12 2.12 -44.34 28.75
CA PRO A 12 3.29 -44.01 27.95
C PRO A 12 3.04 -44.39 26.49
N GLU A 13 2.98 -43.40 25.59
CA GLU A 13 3.01 -43.62 24.15
C GLU A 13 4.27 -44.43 23.79
N ASP A 14 4.11 -45.52 23.04
CA ASP A 14 5.21 -46.38 22.59
C ASP A 14 6.21 -45.54 21.77
N GLU A 15 7.44 -45.42 22.27
CA GLU A 15 8.51 -44.59 21.71
C GLU A 15 8.74 -44.90 20.22
N GLN A 16 8.63 -46.17 19.82
CA GLN A 16 8.77 -46.58 18.42
C GLN A 16 7.62 -46.08 17.54
N SER A 17 6.39 -46.09 18.06
CA SER A 17 5.23 -45.54 17.36
C SER A 17 5.34 -44.02 17.14
N VAL A 18 5.91 -43.30 18.11
CA VAL A 18 6.15 -41.85 18.00
C VAL A 18 7.23 -41.56 16.95
N ILE A 19 8.33 -42.31 16.99
CA ILE A 19 9.41 -42.20 16.00
C ILE A 19 8.90 -42.51 14.59
N ASP A 20 8.13 -43.59 14.41
CA ASP A 20 7.58 -43.99 13.12
C ASP A 20 6.57 -42.95 12.59
N SER A 21 5.76 -42.33 13.46
CA SER A 21 4.85 -41.24 13.06
C SER A 21 5.61 -40.00 12.57
N ILE A 22 6.76 -39.70 13.17
CA ILE A 22 7.60 -38.57 12.76
C ILE A 22 8.31 -38.88 11.44
N ILE A 23 8.84 -40.10 11.26
CA ILE A 23 9.55 -40.51 10.05
C ILE A 23 8.60 -40.57 8.84
N THR A 24 7.36 -40.97 9.05
CA THR A 24 6.36 -41.12 7.99
C THR A 24 5.54 -39.86 7.74
N ALA A 25 5.71 -38.80 8.55
CA ALA A 25 5.00 -37.55 8.39
C ALA A 25 5.30 -36.92 7.03
N THR A 26 4.28 -36.81 6.19
CA THR A 26 4.35 -36.01 4.97
C THR A 26 3.90 -34.58 5.27
N PRO A 27 4.47 -33.58 4.57
CA PRO A 27 3.97 -32.21 4.68
C PRO A 27 2.47 -32.20 4.35
N PRO A 28 1.65 -31.45 5.11
CA PRO A 28 0.26 -31.27 4.73
C PRO A 28 0.18 -30.70 3.31
N PRO A 29 -0.81 -31.10 2.51
CA PRO A 29 -1.01 -30.51 1.19
C PRO A 29 -1.13 -28.99 1.33
N PRO A 30 -0.61 -28.22 0.37
CA PRO A 30 -0.68 -26.77 0.43
C PRO A 30 -2.15 -26.32 0.55
N PRO A 31 -2.45 -25.32 1.40
CA PRO A 31 -3.80 -24.79 1.52
C PRO A 31 -4.34 -24.38 0.15
N THR A 32 -5.50 -24.91 -0.21
CA THR A 32 -6.19 -24.59 -1.48
C THR A 32 -7.12 -23.40 -1.34
N ALA A 33 -7.39 -22.98 -0.10
CA ALA A 33 -8.24 -21.84 0.23
C ALA A 33 -7.63 -20.54 -0.32
N ARG A 34 -8.52 -19.64 -0.75
CA ARG A 34 -8.16 -18.34 -1.32
C ARG A 34 -8.83 -17.18 -0.59
N ILE A 35 -9.96 -17.46 0.07
CA ILE A 35 -10.65 -16.59 1.03
C ILE A 35 -10.33 -17.14 2.42
N HIS A 36 -9.41 -16.46 3.09
CA HIS A 36 -8.88 -16.87 4.38
C HIS A 36 -9.64 -16.22 5.53
N LYS A 37 -9.59 -16.86 6.69
CA LYS A 37 -9.91 -16.22 7.96
C LYS A 37 -8.73 -15.35 8.40
N VAL A 38 -9.04 -14.30 9.15
CA VAL A 38 -8.05 -13.49 9.85
C VAL A 38 -7.23 -14.41 10.76
N PRO A 39 -5.89 -14.29 10.79
CA PRO A 39 -5.05 -15.11 11.64
C PRO A 39 -5.51 -15.10 13.10
N ARG A 40 -5.43 -16.26 13.77
CA ARG A 40 -5.88 -16.40 15.17
C ARG A 40 -5.25 -15.37 16.11
N MET A 41 -3.95 -15.11 15.95
CA MET A 41 -3.23 -14.11 16.74
C MET A 41 -3.83 -12.69 16.63
N VAL A 42 -4.39 -12.35 15.46
CA VAL A 42 -5.04 -11.05 15.22
C VAL A 42 -6.48 -11.07 15.75
N ARG A 43 -7.18 -12.21 15.64
CA ARG A 43 -8.53 -12.40 16.18
C ARG A 43 -8.60 -12.29 17.69
N ASP A 44 -7.55 -12.72 18.38
CA ASP A 44 -7.46 -12.68 19.84
C ASP A 44 -7.13 -11.26 20.38
N SER A 45 -6.96 -10.26 19.50
CA SER A 45 -6.73 -8.87 19.89
C SER A 45 -8.02 -8.11 20.21
N ASP A 46 -7.93 -7.13 21.12
CA ASP A 46 -9.06 -6.26 21.51
C ASP A 46 -9.67 -5.46 20.34
N ASP A 47 -8.90 -5.30 19.26
CA ASP A 47 -9.24 -4.50 18.09
C ASP A 47 -9.92 -5.32 16.96
N TYR A 48 -10.09 -6.65 17.12
CA TYR A 48 -10.64 -7.53 16.07
C TYR A 48 -12.03 -7.07 15.59
N ASP A 49 -12.96 -6.90 16.53
CA ASP A 49 -14.34 -6.49 16.23
C ASP A 49 -14.44 -5.14 15.53
N LYS A 50 -13.45 -4.27 15.73
CA LYS A 50 -13.43 -2.91 15.20
C LYS A 50 -12.96 -2.85 13.74
N TYR A 51 -12.00 -3.71 13.37
CA TYR A 51 -11.32 -3.61 12.08
C TYR A 51 -11.59 -4.77 11.12
N TYR A 52 -12.09 -5.91 11.60
CA TYR A 52 -12.25 -7.11 10.78
C TYR A 52 -13.69 -7.62 10.70
N VAL A 53 -14.57 -7.21 11.63
CA VAL A 53 -15.99 -7.56 11.59
C VAL A 53 -16.75 -6.48 10.80
N PRO A 54 -17.59 -6.87 9.81
CA PRO A 54 -18.37 -5.91 9.04
C PRO A 54 -19.35 -5.12 9.93
N LYS A 55 -19.58 -3.88 9.55
CA LYS A 55 -20.40 -2.91 10.30
C LYS A 55 -21.88 -2.94 9.87
N VAL A 56 -22.14 -3.21 8.59
CA VAL A 56 -23.47 -3.04 7.98
C VAL A 56 -23.90 -4.24 7.16
N VAL A 57 -22.99 -4.88 6.40
CA VAL A 57 -23.34 -5.97 5.50
C VAL A 57 -22.39 -7.16 5.59
N SER A 58 -22.96 -8.34 5.84
CA SER A 58 -22.25 -9.60 5.63
C SER A 58 -22.12 -9.86 4.13
N ILE A 59 -21.00 -10.37 3.66
CA ILE A 59 -20.76 -10.83 2.29
C ILE A 59 -20.03 -12.16 2.41
N GLY A 60 -20.64 -13.22 1.89
CA GLY A 60 -20.17 -14.58 2.05
C GLY A 60 -20.59 -15.22 3.38
N PRO A 61 -20.08 -16.43 3.65
CA PRO A 61 -20.59 -17.30 4.72
C PRO A 61 -20.13 -16.91 6.14
N HIS A 62 -18.97 -16.27 6.31
CA HIS A 62 -18.34 -16.12 7.63
C HIS A 62 -19.15 -15.26 8.61
N HIS A 63 -19.74 -14.16 8.15
CA HIS A 63 -20.55 -13.27 8.98
C HIS A 63 -22.06 -13.41 8.76
N PHE A 64 -22.51 -14.39 7.97
CA PHE A 64 -23.90 -14.51 7.51
C PHE A 64 -24.93 -14.58 8.64
N ARG A 65 -24.57 -15.21 9.77
CA ARG A 65 -25.45 -15.38 10.93
C ARG A 65 -25.32 -14.27 11.97
N ASN A 66 -24.57 -13.20 11.69
CA ASN A 66 -24.38 -12.11 12.64
C ASN A 66 -25.66 -11.26 12.76
N PRO A 67 -26.32 -11.21 13.94
CA PRO A 67 -27.58 -10.49 14.12
C PRO A 67 -27.43 -8.97 13.92
N LYS A 68 -26.22 -8.40 14.07
CA LYS A 68 -25.97 -6.97 13.84
C LYS A 68 -26.13 -6.57 12.37
N LEU A 69 -26.04 -7.53 11.45
CA LEU A 69 -26.03 -7.32 9.99
C LEU A 69 -27.38 -7.66 9.33
N GLU A 70 -28.38 -8.03 10.13
CA GLU A 70 -29.65 -8.58 9.65
C GLU A 70 -30.43 -7.59 8.78
N PHE A 71 -30.30 -6.28 9.05
CA PHE A 71 -31.00 -5.24 8.31
C PHE A 71 -30.71 -5.30 6.81
N VAL A 72 -29.43 -5.24 6.40
CA VAL A 72 -29.08 -5.32 4.97
C VAL A 72 -29.30 -6.72 4.43
N GLN A 73 -29.12 -7.77 5.25
CA GLN A 73 -29.41 -9.15 4.85
C GLN A 73 -30.87 -9.33 4.41
N LYS A 74 -31.83 -8.65 5.06
CA LYS A 74 -33.25 -8.61 4.67
C LYS A 74 -33.52 -7.83 3.39
N LEU A 75 -32.66 -6.87 3.04
CA LEU A 75 -32.79 -6.06 1.83
C LEU A 75 -32.17 -6.71 0.58
N LYS A 76 -31.22 -7.65 0.74
CA LYS A 76 -30.57 -8.30 -0.41
C LYS A 76 -31.53 -8.87 -1.45
N PRO A 77 -32.64 -9.58 -1.09
CA PRO A 77 -33.63 -10.03 -2.08
C PRO A 77 -34.25 -8.89 -2.89
N VAL A 78 -34.49 -7.72 -2.26
CA VAL A 78 -34.99 -6.52 -2.95
C VAL A 78 -33.96 -6.02 -3.96
N PHE A 79 -32.70 -5.91 -3.56
CA PHE A 79 -31.61 -5.48 -4.45
C PHE A 79 -31.36 -6.48 -5.59
N THR A 80 -31.48 -7.79 -5.32
CA THR A 80 -31.43 -8.84 -6.35
C THR A 80 -32.49 -8.61 -7.40
N MET A 81 -33.75 -8.34 -7.03
CA MET A 81 -34.80 -8.09 -8.01
C MET A 81 -34.64 -6.76 -8.74
N LYS A 82 -34.10 -5.72 -8.08
CA LYS A 82 -33.72 -4.46 -8.76
C LYS A 82 -32.58 -4.62 -9.77
N LEU A 83 -31.72 -5.61 -9.57
CA LEU A 83 -30.62 -5.92 -10.48
C LEU A 83 -31.08 -6.79 -11.65
N LEU A 84 -31.72 -7.93 -11.36
CA LEU A 84 -32.06 -8.96 -12.34
C LEU A 84 -33.34 -8.65 -13.12
N GLN A 85 -34.26 -7.86 -12.56
CA GLN A 85 -35.52 -7.40 -13.16
C GLN A 85 -36.58 -8.47 -13.47
N ASP A 86 -36.22 -9.75 -13.62
CA ASP A 86 -37.16 -10.83 -13.92
C ASP A 86 -36.86 -12.16 -13.21
N GLU A 87 -37.89 -13.01 -13.07
CA GLU A 87 -37.82 -14.29 -12.38
C GLU A 87 -37.05 -15.37 -13.17
N ALA A 88 -37.10 -15.33 -14.50
CA ALA A 88 -36.43 -16.34 -15.33
C ALA A 88 -34.91 -16.24 -15.19
N THR A 89 -34.37 -15.01 -15.17
CA THR A 89 -32.96 -14.73 -14.92
C THR A 89 -32.54 -15.17 -13.52
N LEU A 90 -33.36 -14.90 -12.49
CA LEU A 90 -33.12 -15.37 -11.13
C LEU A 90 -33.04 -16.90 -11.04
N ARG A 91 -34.00 -17.61 -11.66
CA ARG A 91 -34.02 -19.08 -11.69
C ARG A 91 -32.80 -19.65 -12.41
N SER A 92 -32.44 -19.07 -13.56
CA SER A 92 -31.26 -19.49 -14.33
C SER A 92 -29.98 -19.33 -13.51
N LEU A 93 -29.81 -18.20 -12.82
CA LEU A 93 -28.67 -17.96 -11.94
C LEU A 93 -28.63 -18.94 -10.75
N TYR A 94 -29.78 -19.20 -10.10
CA TYR A 94 -29.84 -20.15 -8.99
C TYR A 94 -29.47 -21.57 -9.42
N ILE A 95 -29.98 -22.04 -10.57
CA ILE A 95 -29.65 -23.36 -11.12
C ILE A 95 -28.15 -23.45 -11.42
N LYS A 96 -27.58 -22.40 -12.02
CA LYS A 96 -26.16 -22.36 -12.37
C LYS A 96 -25.25 -22.40 -11.16
N LEU A 97 -25.52 -21.56 -10.16
CA LEU A 97 -24.73 -21.48 -8.93
C LEU A 97 -24.94 -22.72 -8.04
N GLY A 98 -26.12 -23.34 -8.10
CA GLY A 98 -26.48 -24.53 -7.32
C GLY A 98 -26.09 -25.86 -7.95
N ALA A 99 -25.44 -25.86 -9.12
CA ALA A 99 -24.92 -27.07 -9.73
C ALA A 99 -23.86 -27.72 -8.81
N PRO A 100 -23.87 -29.06 -8.58
CA PRO A 100 -22.98 -29.70 -7.59
C PRO A 100 -21.50 -29.36 -7.76
N GLU A 101 -21.00 -29.39 -9.00
CA GLU A 101 -19.60 -29.05 -9.29
C GLU A 101 -19.29 -27.58 -9.02
N MET A 102 -20.24 -26.67 -9.29
CA MET A 102 -20.07 -25.25 -9.00
C MET A 102 -20.07 -25.01 -7.50
N VAL A 103 -21.00 -25.59 -6.74
CA VAL A 103 -21.01 -25.48 -5.28
C VAL A 103 -19.71 -26.00 -4.68
N LYS A 104 -19.24 -27.17 -5.14
CA LYS A 104 -17.96 -27.75 -4.71
C LYS A 104 -16.80 -26.81 -5.01
N GLU A 105 -16.72 -26.27 -6.22
CA GLU A 105 -15.68 -25.32 -6.59
C GLU A 105 -15.72 -24.04 -5.75
N LEU A 106 -16.90 -23.45 -5.54
CA LEU A 106 -17.05 -22.23 -4.73
C LEU A 106 -16.69 -22.46 -3.26
N ARG A 107 -16.94 -23.66 -2.71
CA ARG A 107 -16.54 -24.02 -1.35
C ARG A 107 -15.03 -24.14 -1.20
N ASN A 108 -14.32 -24.60 -2.24
CA ASN A 108 -12.86 -24.72 -2.23
C ASN A 108 -12.14 -23.37 -2.14
N PHE A 109 -12.83 -22.24 -2.38
CA PHE A 109 -12.25 -20.93 -2.10
C PHE A 109 -12.12 -20.67 -0.61
N TYR A 110 -12.90 -21.31 0.25
CA TYR A 110 -12.86 -21.10 1.70
C TYR A 110 -12.04 -22.19 2.39
N GLU A 111 -11.57 -21.90 3.59
CA GLU A 111 -10.89 -22.89 4.44
C GLU A 111 -11.75 -24.13 4.67
N GLU A 112 -11.11 -25.30 4.70
CA GLU A 112 -11.77 -26.58 4.92
C GLU A 112 -12.58 -26.55 6.24
N GLY A 113 -13.81 -27.06 6.20
CA GLY A 113 -14.71 -27.05 7.35
C GLY A 113 -15.46 -25.73 7.57
N SER A 114 -14.99 -24.60 7.05
CA SER A 114 -15.56 -23.28 7.36
C SER A 114 -16.96 -23.03 6.81
N THR A 115 -17.40 -23.84 5.83
CA THR A 115 -18.72 -23.71 5.19
C THR A 115 -19.63 -24.93 5.42
N ASN A 116 -19.18 -25.91 6.22
CA ASN A 116 -19.90 -27.18 6.42
C ASN A 116 -21.26 -27.01 7.11
N ASP A 117 -21.41 -25.93 7.89
CA ASP A 117 -22.67 -25.55 8.55
C ASP A 117 -23.80 -25.15 7.59
N PHE A 118 -23.49 -24.99 6.30
CA PHE A 118 -24.45 -24.59 5.28
C PHE A 118 -24.76 -25.78 4.38
N ARG A 119 -26.04 -26.14 4.27
CA ARG A 119 -26.52 -27.00 3.19
C ARG A 119 -26.39 -26.29 1.84
N ASP A 120 -26.21 -27.03 0.76
CA ASP A 120 -25.98 -26.47 -0.58
C ASP A 120 -27.04 -25.45 -1.05
N PRO A 121 -28.35 -25.65 -0.81
CA PRO A 121 -29.36 -24.63 -1.16
C PRO A 121 -29.17 -23.31 -0.40
N VAL A 122 -28.72 -23.39 0.86
CA VAL A 122 -28.46 -22.20 1.69
C VAL A 122 -27.19 -21.51 1.22
N PHE A 123 -26.11 -22.26 0.99
CA PHE A 123 -24.86 -21.73 0.46
C PHE A 123 -25.06 -21.05 -0.91
N THR A 124 -25.80 -21.70 -1.81
CA THR A 124 -26.16 -21.15 -3.13
C THR A 124 -26.93 -19.85 -3.00
N LYS A 125 -27.90 -19.79 -2.07
CA LYS A 125 -28.65 -18.56 -1.80
C LYS A 125 -27.75 -17.43 -1.30
N ILE A 126 -26.77 -17.72 -0.45
CA ILE A 126 -25.78 -16.73 0.01
C ILE A 126 -24.99 -16.19 -1.18
N MET A 127 -24.40 -17.07 -2.00
CA MET A 127 -23.61 -16.67 -3.18
C MET A 127 -24.44 -15.81 -4.15
N LEU A 128 -25.68 -16.20 -4.42
CA LEU A 128 -26.59 -15.48 -5.31
C LEU A 128 -26.93 -14.08 -4.77
N LEU A 129 -27.42 -14.00 -3.54
CA LEU A 129 -27.85 -12.72 -2.96
C LEU A 129 -26.67 -11.76 -2.79
N ASP A 130 -25.50 -12.26 -2.40
CA ASP A 130 -24.34 -11.44 -2.09
C ASP A 130 -23.67 -10.93 -3.36
N SER A 131 -23.57 -11.76 -4.40
CA SER A 131 -23.07 -11.32 -5.71
C SER A 131 -23.98 -10.29 -6.37
N CYS A 132 -25.30 -10.48 -6.33
CA CYS A 132 -26.25 -9.49 -6.82
C CYS A 132 -26.17 -8.19 -6.02
N PHE A 133 -26.06 -8.26 -4.69
CA PHE A 133 -25.92 -7.08 -3.85
C PHE A 133 -24.65 -6.28 -4.19
N ILE A 134 -23.50 -6.95 -4.31
CA ILE A 134 -22.22 -6.32 -4.68
C ILE A 134 -22.34 -5.60 -6.03
N LEU A 135 -22.85 -6.26 -7.06
CA LEU A 135 -22.96 -5.67 -8.40
C LEU A 135 -23.97 -4.52 -8.44
N TYR A 136 -25.10 -4.66 -7.74
CA TYR A 136 -26.07 -3.58 -7.61
C TYR A 136 -25.45 -2.37 -6.90
N PHE A 137 -24.74 -2.59 -5.78
CA PHE A 137 -24.10 -1.53 -5.03
C PHE A 137 -23.01 -0.81 -5.84
N ILE A 138 -22.17 -1.56 -6.55
CA ILE A 138 -21.18 -1.01 -7.50
C ILE A 138 -21.85 -0.17 -8.58
N ARG A 139 -22.97 -0.65 -9.13
CA ARG A 139 -23.75 0.08 -10.14
C ARG A 139 -24.25 1.41 -9.57
N PHE A 140 -24.79 1.38 -8.35
CA PHE A 140 -25.30 2.53 -7.63
C PHE A 140 -24.25 3.61 -7.40
N ILE A 141 -23.12 3.27 -6.75
CA ILE A 141 -22.04 4.23 -6.44
C ILE A 141 -21.31 4.74 -7.69
N SER A 142 -21.46 4.06 -8.84
CA SER A 142 -20.90 4.46 -10.13
C SER A 142 -21.76 5.47 -10.90
N GLY A 143 -22.68 6.17 -10.23
CA GLY A 143 -23.42 7.30 -10.79
C GLY A 143 -24.85 7.02 -11.22
N GLU A 144 -25.50 5.96 -10.71
CA GLU A 144 -26.96 5.90 -10.80
C GLU A 144 -27.61 6.94 -9.90
N LYS A 145 -28.86 7.30 -10.22
CA LYS A 145 -29.56 8.34 -9.48
C LYS A 145 -29.84 7.88 -8.03
N PRO A 146 -29.78 8.79 -7.04
CA PRO A 146 -30.00 8.46 -5.63
C PRO A 146 -31.34 7.76 -5.35
N GLU A 147 -32.37 8.04 -6.14
CA GLU A 147 -33.71 7.47 -5.98
C GLU A 147 -33.73 5.95 -6.21
N ASN A 148 -32.70 5.39 -6.83
CA ASN A 148 -32.59 3.95 -7.05
C ASN A 148 -32.36 3.16 -5.75
N CYS A 149 -31.79 3.79 -4.70
CA CYS A 149 -31.42 3.14 -3.43
C CYS A 149 -31.92 3.93 -2.20
N GLN A 150 -33.25 4.07 -2.08
CA GLN A 150 -33.89 4.75 -0.93
C GLN A 150 -33.85 3.93 0.36
N GLU A 151 -33.54 2.63 0.28
CA GLU A 151 -33.52 1.72 1.42
C GLU A 151 -32.29 1.91 2.33
N LEU A 152 -31.23 2.55 1.83
CA LEU A 152 -29.97 2.77 2.54
C LEU A 152 -29.75 4.24 2.88
N LYS A 153 -29.26 4.50 4.08
CA LYS A 153 -28.82 5.84 4.52
C LYS A 153 -27.39 6.12 4.09
N THR A 154 -27.02 7.40 3.96
CA THR A 154 -25.67 7.83 3.54
C THR A 154 -24.53 7.19 4.34
N HIS A 155 -24.64 7.15 5.68
CA HIS A 155 -23.60 6.53 6.51
C HIS A 155 -23.50 5.01 6.31
N GLN A 156 -24.63 4.33 6.01
CA GLN A 156 -24.61 2.91 5.69
C GLN A 156 -23.89 2.64 4.38
N ILE A 157 -24.04 3.52 3.38
CA ILE A 157 -23.34 3.41 2.09
C ILE A 157 -21.82 3.47 2.31
N VAL A 158 -21.33 4.38 3.15
CA VAL A 158 -19.89 4.47 3.48
C VAL A 158 -19.40 3.18 4.13
N PHE A 159 -20.13 2.66 5.12
CA PHE A 159 -19.72 1.42 5.79
C PHE A 159 -19.88 0.16 4.92
N ILE A 160 -20.85 0.11 4.00
CA ILE A 160 -20.94 -0.98 3.02
C ILE A 160 -19.71 -0.99 2.13
N HIS A 161 -19.24 0.19 1.70
CA HIS A 161 -18.02 0.29 0.91
C HIS A 161 -16.80 -0.23 1.67
N GLU A 162 -16.66 0.07 2.97
CA GLU A 162 -15.62 -0.51 3.82
C GLU A 162 -15.78 -2.04 3.96
N ASP A 163 -16.99 -2.50 4.25
CA ASP A 163 -17.30 -3.92 4.46
C ASP A 163 -16.96 -4.78 3.24
N MET A 164 -17.02 -4.23 2.02
CA MET A 164 -16.68 -4.93 0.78
C MET A 164 -15.19 -5.32 0.65
N PHE A 165 -14.31 -4.74 1.45
CA PHE A 165 -12.87 -4.99 1.42
C PHE A 165 -12.33 -5.67 2.69
N LEU A 166 -13.21 -6.15 3.57
CA LEU A 166 -12.78 -6.94 4.73
C LEU A 166 -12.43 -8.37 4.30
N LEU A 167 -11.35 -8.94 4.86
CA LEU A 167 -10.81 -10.25 4.48
C LEU A 167 -11.83 -11.38 4.66
N GLU A 168 -12.54 -11.40 5.79
CA GLU A 168 -13.56 -12.41 6.10
C GLU A 168 -14.93 -12.12 5.46
N ASN A 169 -15.06 -11.02 4.72
CA ASN A 169 -16.33 -10.57 4.15
C ASN A 169 -16.28 -10.62 2.61
N GLN A 170 -15.81 -11.74 2.06
CA GLN A 170 -15.58 -11.92 0.63
C GLN A 170 -16.40 -13.09 0.05
N ILE A 171 -16.67 -13.03 -1.26
CA ILE A 171 -17.13 -14.16 -2.07
C ILE A 171 -16.19 -14.37 -3.26
N PRO A 172 -16.16 -15.57 -3.87
CA PRO A 172 -15.35 -15.80 -5.05
C PRO A 172 -15.76 -14.87 -6.19
N PHE A 173 -14.79 -14.18 -6.79
CA PHE A 173 -15.01 -13.27 -7.91
C PHE A 173 -15.68 -13.97 -9.10
N LYS A 174 -15.43 -15.28 -9.25
CA LYS A 174 -16.11 -16.16 -10.20
C LYS A 174 -17.63 -16.01 -10.15
N VAL A 175 -18.22 -15.90 -8.95
CA VAL A 175 -19.68 -15.71 -8.81
C VAL A 175 -20.11 -14.38 -9.45
N LEU A 176 -19.38 -13.29 -9.20
CA LEU A 176 -19.65 -11.99 -9.83
C LEU A 176 -19.60 -12.09 -11.36
N LYS A 177 -18.62 -12.81 -11.90
CA LYS A 177 -18.48 -13.04 -13.34
C LYS A 177 -19.67 -13.79 -13.94
N GLU A 178 -20.18 -14.79 -13.24
CA GLU A 178 -21.37 -15.53 -13.69
C GLU A 178 -22.64 -14.65 -13.69
N VAL A 179 -22.80 -13.75 -12.71
CA VAL A 179 -23.91 -12.78 -12.72
C VAL A 179 -23.73 -11.75 -13.84
N MET A 180 -22.51 -11.20 -14.03
CA MET A 180 -22.21 -10.22 -15.08
C MET A 180 -22.52 -10.75 -16.49
N LYS A 181 -22.20 -12.01 -16.77
CA LYS A 181 -22.51 -12.67 -18.05
C LYS A 181 -24.03 -12.73 -18.30
N LEU A 182 -24.83 -12.97 -17.28
CA LEU A 182 -26.29 -13.03 -17.41
C LEU A 182 -26.92 -11.66 -17.62
N LEU A 183 -26.33 -10.60 -17.05
CA LEU A 183 -26.82 -9.23 -17.21
C LEU A 183 -26.54 -8.63 -18.61
N SER A 184 -25.88 -9.38 -19.51
CA SER A 184 -25.54 -8.97 -20.89
C SER A 184 -24.75 -7.66 -20.99
N ASP A 185 -24.05 -7.28 -19.91
CA ASP A 185 -23.27 -6.03 -19.83
C ASP A 185 -21.95 -6.22 -19.05
N GLU A 186 -21.28 -7.35 -19.29
CA GLU A 186 -20.05 -7.74 -18.55
C GLU A 186 -18.96 -6.67 -18.60
N TYR A 187 -18.74 -6.04 -19.76
CA TYR A 187 -17.71 -5.01 -19.93
C TYR A 187 -17.99 -3.74 -19.11
N CYS A 188 -19.26 -3.34 -18.96
CA CYS A 188 -19.64 -2.19 -18.15
C CYS A 188 -19.40 -2.47 -16.66
N TYR A 189 -19.79 -3.65 -16.16
CA TYR A 189 -19.51 -4.00 -14.76
C TYR A 189 -18.01 -4.13 -14.49
N ILE A 190 -17.22 -4.70 -15.41
CA ILE A 190 -15.75 -4.71 -15.30
C ILE A 190 -15.22 -3.26 -15.20
N SER A 191 -15.76 -2.34 -15.99
CA SER A 191 -15.37 -0.92 -15.94
C SER A 191 -15.73 -0.27 -14.59
N LYS A 192 -16.90 -0.58 -14.02
CA LYS A 192 -17.34 -0.07 -12.71
C LYS A 192 -16.55 -0.67 -11.56
N ILE A 193 -16.24 -1.97 -11.60
CA ILE A 193 -15.34 -2.63 -10.63
C ILE A 193 -13.95 -2.00 -10.70
N ALA A 194 -13.42 -1.80 -11.90
CA ALA A 194 -12.13 -1.14 -12.08
C ALA A 194 -12.11 0.29 -11.49
N LEU A 195 -13.22 1.02 -11.61
CA LEU A 195 -13.38 2.34 -10.99
C LEU A 195 -13.48 2.26 -9.46
N LEU A 196 -14.21 1.28 -8.92
CA LEU A 196 -14.27 1.01 -7.48
C LEU A 196 -12.86 0.76 -6.93
N ILE A 197 -12.09 -0.13 -7.56
CA ILE A 197 -10.72 -0.44 -7.14
C ILE A 197 -9.85 0.82 -7.23
N TYR A 198 -9.95 1.59 -8.32
CA TYR A 198 -9.22 2.85 -8.47
C TYR A 198 -9.54 3.85 -7.34
N GLY A 199 -10.80 3.97 -6.94
CA GLY A 199 -11.22 4.84 -5.83
C GLY A 199 -10.71 4.37 -4.46
N ASN A 200 -10.36 3.10 -4.32
CA ASN A 200 -9.78 2.51 -3.10
C ASN A 200 -8.25 2.42 -3.15
N ILE A 201 -7.63 2.82 -4.26
CA ILE A 201 -6.19 3.03 -4.28
C ILE A 201 -5.93 4.25 -3.40
N LEU A 202 -5.27 4.00 -2.26
CA LEU A 202 -4.82 5.01 -1.29
C LEU A 202 -4.08 6.19 -1.95
N ALA A 203 -3.54 5.98 -3.15
CA ALA A 203 -2.76 6.90 -3.95
C ALA A 203 -3.54 7.51 -5.15
N PRO A 204 -4.48 8.47 -4.99
CA PRO A 204 -5.06 9.13 -6.14
C PRO A 204 -4.00 9.94 -6.88
N GLU A 205 -4.03 9.89 -8.22
CA GLU A 205 -3.08 10.62 -9.06
C GLU A 205 -3.32 12.10 -8.82
N ARG A 206 -2.26 12.82 -8.43
CA ARG A 206 -2.27 14.28 -8.35
C ARG A 206 -1.57 14.84 -9.59
N PRO A 207 -2.30 15.17 -10.66
CA PRO A 207 -1.69 15.68 -11.87
C PRO A 207 -1.38 17.17 -11.76
N LYS A 208 -0.34 17.59 -12.48
CA LYS A 208 0.09 18.99 -12.59
C LYS A 208 -0.91 19.87 -13.36
N THR A 209 -1.84 19.30 -14.14
CA THR A 209 -2.88 19.99 -14.95
C THR A 209 -4.12 19.11 -15.20
N LYS A 210 -5.29 19.72 -15.42
CA LYS A 210 -6.60 19.04 -15.66
C LYS A 210 -6.64 18.09 -16.87
N TRP A 211 -5.84 18.33 -17.92
CA TRP A 211 -5.84 17.50 -19.13
C TRP A 211 -5.09 16.17 -18.93
N PHE A 212 -4.02 16.17 -18.11
CA PHE A 212 -3.30 14.96 -17.73
C PHE A 212 -4.14 14.03 -16.83
N CYS A 213 -5.08 14.57 -16.03
CA CYS A 213 -6.04 13.79 -15.22
C CYS A 213 -6.76 12.72 -16.05
N ILE A 214 -7.29 13.13 -17.21
CA ILE A 214 -8.21 12.29 -18.00
C ILE A 214 -7.41 11.21 -18.74
N LYS A 215 -6.18 11.51 -19.17
CA LYS A 215 -5.36 10.56 -19.94
C LYS A 215 -4.80 9.45 -19.06
N ASN A 216 -4.31 9.78 -17.86
CA ASN A 216 -3.77 8.77 -16.97
C ASN A 216 -4.85 7.99 -16.21
N ALA A 217 -5.92 8.63 -15.74
CA ALA A 217 -7.06 7.90 -15.15
C ALA A 217 -7.68 6.92 -16.17
N LYS A 218 -7.78 7.30 -17.45
CA LYS A 218 -8.15 6.37 -18.53
C LYS A 218 -7.12 5.26 -18.70
N SER A 219 -5.82 5.57 -18.73
CA SER A 219 -4.78 4.54 -18.88
C SER A 219 -4.79 3.52 -17.73
N CYS A 220 -4.84 3.98 -16.48
CA CYS A 220 -4.93 3.12 -15.30
C CYS A 220 -6.22 2.31 -15.27
N LEU A 221 -7.34 2.92 -15.67
CA LEU A 221 -8.63 2.23 -15.77
C LEU A 221 -8.59 1.15 -16.86
N GLU A 222 -8.06 1.44 -18.05
CA GLU A 222 -7.89 0.45 -19.12
C GLU A 222 -6.92 -0.67 -18.71
N GLU A 223 -5.87 -0.36 -17.96
CA GLU A 223 -4.97 -1.37 -17.41
C GLU A 223 -5.64 -2.22 -16.33
N SER A 224 -6.52 -1.65 -15.49
CA SER A 224 -7.34 -2.39 -14.52
C SER A 224 -8.30 -3.35 -15.24
N LYS A 225 -8.96 -2.87 -16.30
CA LYS A 225 -9.86 -3.70 -17.12
C LYS A 225 -9.10 -4.85 -17.78
N LYS A 226 -7.96 -4.57 -18.39
CA LYS A 226 -7.13 -5.58 -19.04
C LYS A 226 -6.71 -6.67 -18.07
N GLU A 227 -6.27 -6.29 -16.88
CA GLU A 227 -5.87 -7.24 -15.83
C GLU A 227 -7.02 -8.13 -15.37
N LEU A 228 -8.21 -7.53 -15.15
CA LEU A 228 -9.44 -8.25 -14.82
C LEU A 228 -9.86 -9.28 -15.89
N ILE A 229 -9.59 -8.98 -17.16
CA ILE A 229 -9.90 -9.85 -18.30
C ILE A 229 -8.85 -10.96 -18.45
N GLU A 230 -7.57 -10.63 -18.29
CA GLU A 230 -6.44 -11.55 -18.52
C GLU A 230 -6.20 -12.51 -17.36
N SER A 231 -6.52 -12.11 -16.12
CA SER A 231 -6.28 -12.91 -14.92
C SER A 231 -7.40 -12.69 -13.91
N GLU A 232 -8.23 -13.71 -13.74
CA GLU A 232 -9.35 -13.68 -12.81
C GLU A 232 -8.83 -13.61 -11.35
N PRO A 233 -9.17 -12.55 -10.59
CA PRO A 233 -8.81 -12.47 -9.17
C PRO A 233 -9.68 -13.44 -8.36
N ASP A 234 -9.25 -13.79 -7.16
CA ASP A 234 -10.05 -14.70 -6.33
C ASP A 234 -11.25 -14.00 -5.69
N HIS A 235 -11.10 -12.74 -5.29
CA HIS A 235 -12.12 -11.90 -4.67
C HIS A 235 -11.71 -10.41 -4.77
N LEU A 236 -12.57 -9.49 -4.29
CA LEU A 236 -12.36 -8.04 -4.43
C LEU A 236 -11.14 -7.53 -3.67
N LEU A 237 -10.90 -8.00 -2.44
CA LEU A 237 -9.71 -7.63 -1.67
C LEU A 237 -8.41 -8.12 -2.35
N HIS A 238 -8.39 -9.32 -2.92
CA HIS A 238 -7.25 -9.81 -3.71
C HIS A 238 -7.00 -8.93 -4.93
N LEU A 239 -8.07 -8.52 -5.64
CA LEU A 239 -7.95 -7.59 -6.77
C LEU A 239 -7.33 -6.24 -6.34
N LEU A 240 -7.78 -5.68 -5.21
CA LEU A 240 -7.19 -4.44 -4.67
C LEU A 240 -5.71 -4.61 -4.33
N HIS A 241 -5.37 -5.70 -3.63
CA HIS A 241 -4.00 -6.03 -3.25
C HIS A 241 -3.06 -6.11 -4.47
N ARG A 242 -3.47 -6.87 -5.51
CA ARG A 242 -2.69 -7.01 -6.75
C ARG A 242 -2.42 -5.67 -7.42
N ARG A 243 -3.40 -4.77 -7.44
CA ARG A 243 -3.25 -3.43 -8.03
C ARG A 243 -2.30 -2.56 -7.22
N LEU A 244 -2.40 -2.60 -5.89
CA LEU A 244 -1.51 -1.86 -5.00
C LEU A 244 -0.06 -2.37 -5.06
N THR A 245 0.16 -3.66 -5.29
CA THR A 245 1.50 -4.28 -5.22
C THR A 245 2.12 -4.57 -6.59
N LYS A 246 1.46 -4.17 -7.68
CA LYS A 246 1.93 -4.43 -9.04
C LYS A 246 3.33 -3.84 -9.28
N LYS A 247 4.32 -4.72 -9.44
CA LYS A 247 5.67 -4.33 -9.86
C LYS A 247 5.65 -3.94 -11.35
N MET A 248 6.27 -2.81 -11.68
CA MET A 248 6.56 -2.52 -13.10
C MET A 248 7.59 -3.53 -13.61
N LYS A 249 7.53 -3.88 -14.90
CA LYS A 249 8.54 -4.74 -15.55
C LYS A 249 9.87 -4.00 -15.63
N ASP A 250 10.60 -3.91 -14.53
CA ASP A 250 11.97 -3.43 -14.55
C ASP A 250 12.90 -4.58 -14.93
N GLY A 251 13.78 -4.30 -15.90
CA GLY A 251 14.79 -5.25 -16.37
C GLY A 251 15.62 -5.74 -15.20
N LYS A 252 15.88 -7.06 -15.16
CA LYS A 252 16.74 -7.72 -14.18
C LYS A 252 18.04 -6.92 -14.02
N LYS A 253 18.16 -6.12 -12.96
CA LYS A 253 19.43 -5.52 -12.57
C LYS A 253 20.11 -6.49 -11.62
N ASP A 254 21.07 -7.21 -12.17
CA ASP A 254 21.94 -8.13 -11.45
C ASP A 254 22.81 -7.30 -10.48
N PHE A 255 22.62 -7.43 -9.16
CA PHE A 255 23.38 -6.67 -8.18
C PHE A 255 24.15 -7.57 -7.22
N ARG A 256 25.37 -7.92 -7.62
CA ARG A 256 26.41 -8.55 -6.79
C ARG A 256 27.20 -7.50 -6.00
N SER A 257 26.56 -6.78 -5.07
CA SER A 257 27.30 -5.93 -4.11
C SER A 257 26.98 -6.34 -2.68
N LYS A 258 27.97 -6.27 -1.77
CA LYS A 258 27.81 -6.55 -0.34
C LYS A 258 26.63 -5.73 0.20
N GLN A 259 25.50 -6.39 0.45
CA GLN A 259 24.29 -5.76 0.94
C GLN A 259 24.41 -5.55 2.45
N ASP A 260 24.28 -4.32 2.90
CA ASP A 260 24.03 -4.02 4.31
C ASP A 260 22.51 -4.04 4.51
N TYR A 261 22.00 -5.13 5.08
CA TYR A 261 20.57 -5.28 5.33
C TYR A 261 20.06 -4.36 6.44
N ARG A 262 20.95 -3.66 7.18
CA ARG A 262 20.58 -2.80 8.29
C ARG A 262 20.40 -1.35 7.85
N CYS A 263 19.14 -0.94 7.82
CA CYS A 263 18.77 0.47 7.73
C CYS A 263 18.70 1.07 9.15
N THR A 264 19.35 2.21 9.30
CA THR A 264 19.51 3.00 10.54
C THR A 264 19.14 4.47 10.30
N PHE A 265 18.73 4.82 9.07
CA PHE A 265 18.15 6.13 8.81
C PHE A 265 16.87 6.31 9.63
N ARG A 266 16.51 7.56 9.87
CA ARG A 266 15.43 7.97 10.78
C ARG A 266 14.27 8.57 9.99
N ASN A 267 13.35 9.19 10.72
CA ASN A 267 12.19 9.89 10.19
C ASN A 267 12.52 10.98 9.14
N VAL A 268 11.47 11.42 8.47
CA VAL A 268 11.50 12.36 7.35
C VAL A 268 12.22 13.66 7.69
N ASN A 269 12.06 14.21 8.91
CA ASN A 269 12.74 15.45 9.29
C ASN A 269 14.27 15.29 9.32
N GLU A 270 14.79 14.22 9.94
CA GLU A 270 16.24 13.97 9.92
C GLU A 270 16.79 13.73 8.51
N LEU A 271 16.00 13.09 7.65
CA LEU A 271 16.37 12.88 6.24
C LEU A 271 16.42 14.21 5.46
N MET A 272 15.51 15.13 5.76
CA MET A 272 15.50 16.49 5.20
C MET A 272 16.74 17.31 5.61
N ASP A 273 17.24 17.12 6.84
CA ASP A 273 18.43 17.82 7.33
C ASP A 273 19.68 17.45 6.53
N VAL A 274 19.81 16.19 6.12
CA VAL A 274 20.91 15.72 5.25
C VAL A 274 20.64 15.91 3.75
N GLY A 275 19.60 16.67 3.40
CA GLY A 275 19.30 17.09 2.03
C GLY A 275 18.51 16.08 1.18
N ILE A 276 17.85 15.10 1.80
CA ILE A 276 16.91 14.22 1.12
C ILE A 276 15.53 14.86 1.12
N HIS A 277 14.94 15.03 -0.06
CA HIS A 277 13.60 15.58 -0.23
C HIS A 277 12.62 14.51 -0.69
N PHE A 278 11.35 14.66 -0.36
CA PHE A 278 10.30 13.72 -0.74
C PHE A 278 9.46 14.28 -1.88
N LYS A 279 9.02 13.40 -2.79
CA LYS A 279 8.14 13.73 -3.91
C LYS A 279 7.14 12.60 -4.15
N PRO A 280 5.95 12.88 -4.68
CA PRO A 280 5.04 11.83 -5.08
C PRO A 280 5.63 11.04 -6.26
N SER A 281 5.44 9.73 -6.21
CA SER A 281 5.61 8.84 -7.36
C SER A 281 4.57 9.18 -8.43
N GLU A 282 4.91 8.91 -9.69
CA GLU A 282 3.99 9.01 -10.81
C GLU A 282 3.12 7.75 -10.95
N THR A 283 3.44 6.71 -10.18
CA THR A 283 2.75 5.42 -10.21
C THR A 283 1.86 5.25 -8.98
N MET A 284 0.75 4.55 -9.18
CA MET A 284 -0.23 4.19 -8.15
C MET A 284 0.11 2.91 -7.38
N SER A 285 1.31 2.37 -7.56
CA SER A 285 1.74 1.11 -6.96
C SER A 285 2.63 1.37 -5.75
N LEU A 286 2.31 0.71 -4.65
CA LEU A 286 3.12 0.67 -3.42
C LEU A 286 4.50 0.04 -3.68
N ALA A 287 4.65 -0.78 -4.72
CA ALA A 287 5.92 -1.40 -5.05
C ALA A 287 6.98 -0.40 -5.58
N HIS A 288 6.58 0.82 -5.94
CA HIS A 288 7.44 1.76 -6.65
C HIS A 288 7.99 2.87 -5.74
N ILE A 289 9.20 2.66 -5.24
CA ILE A 289 9.95 3.63 -4.44
C ILE A 289 11.29 3.87 -5.09
N GLU A 290 11.56 5.12 -5.45
CA GLU A 290 12.78 5.49 -6.17
C GLU A 290 13.62 6.47 -5.36
N PHE A 291 14.93 6.26 -5.39
CA PHE A 291 15.90 7.27 -4.95
C PHE A 291 16.57 7.90 -6.17
N LEU A 292 16.47 9.22 -6.28
CA LEU A 292 17.07 10.01 -7.35
C LEU A 292 18.09 10.98 -6.76
N LYS A 293 19.33 10.89 -7.23
CA LYS A 293 20.36 11.89 -6.87
C LYS A 293 19.93 13.27 -7.38
N GLY A 294 20.09 14.28 -6.54
CA GLY A 294 19.85 15.67 -6.91
C GLY A 294 20.95 16.21 -7.81
N LYS A 295 20.74 17.45 -8.29
CA LYS A 295 21.74 18.18 -9.09
C LYS A 295 23.04 18.42 -8.31
N TRP A 296 22.93 18.60 -7.00
CA TRP A 296 24.04 18.81 -6.09
C TRP A 296 24.34 17.53 -5.30
N TRP A 297 25.60 17.29 -4.96
CA TRP A 297 26.01 16.06 -4.26
C TRP A 297 25.33 15.86 -2.90
N PHE A 298 24.91 16.95 -2.26
CA PHE A 298 24.27 16.95 -0.95
C PHE A 298 22.74 16.87 -1.04
N SER A 299 22.17 16.82 -2.24
CA SER A 299 20.72 16.79 -2.45
C SER A 299 20.29 15.47 -3.08
N ALA A 300 19.17 14.93 -2.63
CA ALA A 300 18.52 13.78 -3.24
C ALA A 300 16.99 13.92 -3.17
N ASN A 301 16.28 13.14 -3.99
CA ASN A 301 14.83 13.04 -3.95
C ASN A 301 14.43 11.57 -3.78
N VAL A 302 13.56 11.29 -2.83
CA VAL A 302 12.88 10.00 -2.69
C VAL A 302 11.47 10.17 -3.22
N LYS A 303 11.12 9.38 -4.24
CA LYS A 303 9.74 9.30 -4.73
C LYS A 303 8.99 8.23 -3.96
N LEU A 304 7.89 8.60 -3.33
CA LEU A 304 7.00 7.71 -2.59
C LEU A 304 5.62 7.68 -3.26
N PRO A 305 4.95 6.52 -3.33
CA PRO A 305 3.54 6.42 -3.69
C PRO A 305 2.72 7.41 -2.85
N PRO A 306 1.91 8.30 -3.45
CA PRO A 306 1.11 9.21 -2.66
C PRO A 306 0.09 8.43 -1.82
N ILE A 307 -0.36 8.97 -0.69
CA ILE A 307 -1.39 8.33 0.15
C ILE A 307 -2.37 9.37 0.71
N ASN A 308 -3.67 9.12 0.56
CA ASN A 308 -4.73 9.79 1.28
C ASN A 308 -5.08 8.98 2.52
N VAL A 309 -5.05 9.63 3.67
CA VAL A 309 -5.29 9.02 4.99
C VAL A 309 -6.60 9.55 5.55
N ASP A 310 -7.55 8.65 5.76
CA ASP A 310 -8.87 8.90 6.33
C ASP A 310 -9.28 7.77 7.31
N ASP A 311 -10.50 7.83 7.84
CA ASP A 311 -11.02 6.84 8.79
C ASP A 311 -11.08 5.40 8.24
N SER A 312 -11.16 5.24 6.91
CA SER A 312 -11.22 3.93 6.25
C SER A 312 -9.83 3.31 6.01
N THR A 313 -8.78 4.15 6.08
CA THR A 313 -7.41 3.77 5.73
C THR A 313 -6.85 2.68 6.66
N LYS A 314 -7.00 2.84 7.99
CA LYS A 314 -6.51 1.85 8.97
C LYS A 314 -7.21 0.49 8.81
N PRO A 315 -8.56 0.38 8.79
CA PRO A 315 -9.24 -0.88 8.52
C PRO A 315 -8.79 -1.55 7.21
N MET A 316 -8.70 -0.79 6.12
CA MET A 316 -8.32 -1.34 4.82
C MET A 316 -6.88 -1.89 4.82
N LEU A 317 -5.92 -1.14 5.35
CA LEU A 317 -4.52 -1.59 5.47
C LEU A 317 -4.40 -2.84 6.34
N LEU A 318 -5.10 -2.90 7.47
CA LEU A 318 -5.09 -4.06 8.36
C LEU A 318 -5.67 -5.33 7.72
N ASN A 319 -6.71 -5.20 6.88
CA ASN A 319 -7.27 -6.32 6.13
C ASN A 319 -6.36 -6.77 4.97
N LEU A 320 -5.68 -5.83 4.30
CA LEU A 320 -4.65 -6.14 3.32
C LEU A 320 -3.45 -6.85 3.96
N VAL A 321 -2.99 -6.40 5.13
CA VAL A 321 -1.93 -7.08 5.89
C VAL A 321 -2.36 -8.48 6.31
N ALA A 322 -3.57 -8.65 6.84
CA ALA A 322 -4.09 -9.97 7.18
C ALA A 322 -4.18 -10.89 5.95
N TYR A 323 -4.53 -10.34 4.77
CA TYR A 323 -4.47 -11.07 3.51
C TYR A 323 -3.04 -11.52 3.17
N GLU A 324 -2.04 -10.64 3.31
CA GLU A 324 -0.62 -10.97 3.07
C GLU A 324 -0.07 -12.01 4.05
N MET A 325 -0.56 -12.03 5.29
CA MET A 325 -0.17 -13.03 6.30
C MET A 325 -0.67 -14.44 5.97
N CYS A 326 -1.82 -14.55 5.27
CA CYS A 326 -2.45 -15.84 4.97
C CYS A 326 -2.19 -16.33 3.53
N SER A 327 -2.03 -15.41 2.57
CA SER A 327 -2.00 -15.76 1.15
C SER A 327 -0.61 -16.17 0.67
N HIS A 328 -0.55 -17.30 -0.04
CA HIS A 328 0.67 -17.79 -0.69
C HIS A 328 1.10 -16.89 -1.86
N ASP A 329 0.15 -16.21 -2.51
CA ASP A 329 0.40 -15.32 -3.65
C ASP A 329 1.01 -13.97 -3.22
N ALA A 330 1.01 -13.70 -1.91
CA ALA A 330 1.42 -12.43 -1.33
C ALA A 330 2.80 -12.47 -0.65
N TYR A 331 3.69 -13.39 -1.05
CA TYR A 331 5.03 -13.57 -0.46
C TYR A 331 5.88 -12.29 -0.42
N ASP A 332 5.67 -11.38 -1.37
CA ASP A 332 6.41 -10.11 -1.41
C ASP A 332 6.08 -9.17 -0.24
N ALA A 333 4.99 -9.43 0.51
CA ALA A 333 4.50 -8.63 1.64
C ALA A 333 4.53 -7.12 1.31
N GLY A 334 4.02 -6.74 0.14
CA GLY A 334 4.19 -5.41 -0.44
C GLY A 334 3.51 -4.32 0.38
N VAL A 335 2.28 -4.56 0.84
CA VAL A 335 1.53 -3.63 1.69
C VAL A 335 2.19 -3.52 3.06
N THR A 336 2.50 -4.66 3.69
CA THR A 336 3.19 -4.74 4.98
C THR A 336 4.53 -4.00 4.93
N SER A 337 5.33 -4.24 3.90
CA SER A 337 6.63 -3.58 3.70
C SER A 337 6.51 -2.08 3.50
N TYR A 338 5.45 -1.63 2.85
CA TYR A 338 5.16 -0.20 2.68
C TYR A 338 4.78 0.45 4.00
N ILE A 339 3.93 -0.20 4.80
CA ILE A 339 3.54 0.26 6.13
C ILE A 339 4.77 0.39 7.03
N CYS A 340 5.63 -0.63 7.12
CA CYS A 340 6.85 -0.56 7.92
C CYS A 340 7.81 0.56 7.46
N LEU A 341 7.82 0.87 6.15
CA LEU A 341 8.60 2.01 5.66
C LEU A 341 8.00 3.34 6.10
N LEU A 342 6.66 3.51 6.02
CA LEU A 342 5.99 4.72 6.48
C LEU A 342 6.13 4.91 7.99
N ASP A 343 5.98 3.84 8.77
CA ASP A 343 6.27 3.80 10.20
C ASP A 343 7.69 4.32 10.51
N SER A 344 8.71 3.79 9.82
CA SER A 344 10.10 4.28 9.96
C SER A 344 10.31 5.75 9.53
N LEU A 345 9.44 6.28 8.67
CA LEU A 345 9.54 7.63 8.13
C LEU A 345 8.72 8.66 8.93
N ILE A 346 7.67 8.23 9.64
CA ILE A 346 6.68 9.08 10.28
C ILE A 346 6.62 8.78 11.77
N ASP A 347 7.58 9.31 12.53
CA ASP A 347 7.58 9.15 13.98
C ASP A 347 6.70 10.21 14.67
N HIS A 348 6.68 11.44 14.12
CA HIS A 348 6.11 12.65 14.75
C HIS A 348 5.14 13.40 13.82
N PRO A 349 4.25 14.27 14.35
CA PRO A 349 3.35 15.09 13.53
C PRO A 349 4.08 15.99 12.52
N GLU A 350 5.31 16.43 12.83
CA GLU A 350 6.10 17.25 11.90
C GLU A 350 6.56 16.45 10.68
N ASP A 351 6.73 15.12 10.78
CA ASP A 351 7.07 14.26 9.63
C ASP A 351 5.89 14.20 8.65
N VAL A 352 4.68 14.03 9.18
CA VAL A 352 3.43 14.08 8.41
C VAL A 352 3.31 15.41 7.66
N LYS A 353 3.57 16.52 8.34
CA LYS A 353 3.52 17.86 7.75
C LYS A 353 4.52 18.03 6.60
N VAL A 354 5.72 17.46 6.69
CA VAL A 354 6.68 17.46 5.59
C VAL A 354 6.15 16.67 4.39
N LEU A 355 5.65 15.45 4.62
CA LEU A 355 5.09 14.61 3.55
C LEU A 355 3.85 15.24 2.90
N ARG A 356 3.02 15.94 3.68
CA ARG A 356 1.89 16.73 3.18
C ARG A 356 2.34 17.87 2.27
N LYS A 357 3.31 18.67 2.71
CA LYS A 357 3.88 19.77 1.91
C LYS A 357 4.55 19.25 0.63
N ALA A 358 5.15 18.07 0.68
CA ALA A 358 5.74 17.39 -0.48
C ALA A 358 4.68 16.84 -1.45
N GLY A 359 3.41 16.79 -1.06
CA GLY A 359 2.33 16.22 -1.85
C GLY A 359 2.28 14.69 -1.82
N VAL A 360 3.11 14.04 -1.00
CA VAL A 360 3.14 12.57 -0.80
C VAL A 360 1.98 12.12 0.09
N LEU A 361 1.56 12.93 1.05
CA LEU A 361 0.48 12.58 1.97
C LEU A 361 -0.68 13.58 1.88
N GLU A 362 -1.91 13.08 1.86
CA GLU A 362 -3.14 13.84 2.08
C GLU A 362 -3.75 13.42 3.41
N ASN A 363 -4.08 14.40 4.24
CA ASN A 363 -4.64 14.15 5.56
C ASN A 363 -6.12 14.53 5.55
N SER A 364 -6.97 13.51 5.57
CA SER A 364 -8.43 13.56 5.67
C SER A 364 -8.94 12.89 6.96
N LEU A 365 -8.03 12.42 7.83
CA LEU A 365 -8.33 11.76 9.11
C LEU A 365 -8.60 12.77 10.23
N GLY A 366 -7.97 13.94 10.17
CA GLY A 366 -8.13 14.99 11.17
C GLY A 366 -6.84 15.79 11.34
N SER A 367 -6.02 15.39 12.31
CA SER A 367 -4.76 16.06 12.65
C SER A 367 -3.51 15.29 12.21
N ASP A 368 -2.39 15.98 12.06
CA ASP A 368 -1.09 15.34 11.76
C ASP A 368 -0.65 14.40 12.90
N LYS A 369 -1.11 14.66 14.12
CA LYS A 369 -0.89 13.78 15.27
C LYS A 369 -1.61 12.45 15.14
N GLU A 370 -2.84 12.46 14.65
CA GLU A 370 -3.61 11.23 14.44
C GLU A 370 -3.02 10.39 13.32
N VAL A 371 -2.52 11.02 12.25
CA VAL A 371 -1.83 10.31 11.16
C VAL A 371 -0.52 9.66 11.64
N ALA A 372 0.32 10.38 12.39
CA ALA A 372 1.56 9.81 12.94
C ALA A 372 1.23 8.64 13.88
N LYS A 373 0.25 8.82 14.78
CA LYS A 373 -0.22 7.77 15.66
C LYS A 373 -0.73 6.55 14.89
N LEU A 374 -1.48 6.74 13.80
CA LEU A 374 -1.99 5.66 12.97
C LEU A 374 -0.84 4.81 12.44
N PHE A 375 0.17 5.39 11.79
CA PHE A 375 1.28 4.63 11.19
C PHE A 375 2.15 3.93 12.25
N ASN A 376 2.43 4.61 13.36
CA ASN A 376 3.16 4.01 14.49
C ASN A 376 2.43 2.80 15.09
N GLU A 377 1.10 2.88 15.20
CA GLU A 377 0.30 1.76 15.71
C GLU A 377 0.24 0.59 14.72
N ILE A 378 -0.04 0.85 13.43
CA ILE A 378 -0.18 -0.24 12.46
C ILE A 378 1.15 -0.87 12.07
N GLY A 379 2.27 -0.15 12.20
CA GLY A 379 3.62 -0.68 11.94
C GLY A 379 4.15 -1.59 13.06
N THR A 380 3.55 -1.50 14.25
CA THR A 380 3.93 -2.31 15.40
C THR A 380 3.66 -3.79 15.11
N ASP A 381 4.62 -4.66 15.44
CA ASP A 381 4.57 -6.12 15.28
C ASP A 381 4.39 -6.65 13.84
N LEU A 382 4.59 -5.79 12.82
CA LEU A 382 4.62 -6.24 11.43
C LEU A 382 6.00 -6.78 11.03
N VAL A 383 5.99 -7.81 10.19
CA VAL A 383 7.20 -8.42 9.62
C VAL A 383 7.28 -8.11 8.13
N PRO A 384 8.04 -7.09 7.71
CA PRO A 384 8.17 -6.73 6.30
C PRO A 384 9.05 -7.73 5.55
N ASN A 385 8.95 -7.73 4.22
CA ASN A 385 9.94 -8.38 3.38
C ASN A 385 11.26 -7.59 3.42
N ASN A 386 12.33 -8.23 3.91
CA ASN A 386 13.66 -7.63 4.02
C ASN A 386 14.25 -7.15 2.68
N LEU A 387 13.77 -7.71 1.55
CA LEU A 387 14.18 -7.32 0.21
C LEU A 387 13.33 -6.18 -0.37
N ALA A 388 12.20 -5.84 0.25
CA ALA A 388 11.34 -4.77 -0.22
C ALA A 388 12.06 -3.42 -0.15
N TYR A 389 12.06 -2.74 -1.30
CA TYR A 389 12.70 -1.44 -1.51
C TYR A 389 14.20 -1.42 -1.20
N LEU A 390 14.87 -2.57 -1.27
CA LEU A 390 16.26 -2.72 -0.85
C LEU A 390 17.20 -1.73 -1.55
N GLU A 391 17.00 -1.49 -2.85
CA GLU A 391 17.79 -0.50 -3.62
C GLU A 391 17.59 0.92 -3.05
N ALA A 392 16.34 1.37 -2.95
CA ALA A 392 16.02 2.70 -2.43
C ALA A 392 16.49 2.88 -0.99
N LYS A 393 16.21 1.92 -0.10
CA LYS A 393 16.66 1.91 1.30
C LYS A 393 18.18 2.01 1.42
N ASN A 394 18.92 1.24 0.61
CA ASN A 394 20.38 1.32 0.58
C ASN A 394 20.89 2.69 0.11
N MET A 395 20.27 3.27 -0.92
CA MET A 395 20.67 4.59 -1.42
C MET A 395 20.39 5.70 -0.41
N ILE A 396 19.22 5.67 0.25
CA ILE A 396 18.88 6.55 1.37
C ILE A 396 19.93 6.41 2.48
N GLN A 397 20.23 5.16 2.87
CA GLN A 397 21.18 4.87 3.94
C GLN A 397 22.59 5.39 3.63
N ARG A 398 23.07 5.23 2.39
CA ARG A 398 24.38 5.74 1.96
C ARG A 398 24.41 7.27 1.97
N HIS A 399 23.33 7.92 1.54
CA HIS A 399 23.24 9.39 1.55
C HIS A 399 23.20 9.93 2.98
N TYR A 400 22.45 9.27 3.87
CA TYR A 400 22.34 9.63 5.29
C TYR A 400 23.66 9.49 6.06
N LYS A 401 24.41 8.39 5.86
CA LYS A 401 25.73 8.15 6.50
C LYS A 401 26.89 8.94 5.88
N SER A 402 26.66 9.68 4.79
CA SER A 402 27.73 10.42 4.11
C SER A 402 28.25 11.55 5.00
N ARG A 403 29.49 11.42 5.47
CA ARG A 403 30.16 12.45 6.30
C ARG A 403 30.08 13.85 5.69
N ARG A 404 30.20 13.96 4.36
CA ARG A 404 30.11 15.24 3.64
C ARG A 404 28.71 15.86 3.76
N ASN A 405 27.67 15.04 3.71
CA ASN A 405 26.29 15.50 3.84
C ASN A 405 25.98 15.90 5.29
N THR A 406 26.47 15.13 6.27
CA THR A 406 26.35 15.48 7.69
C THR A 406 27.03 16.80 8.02
N LEU A 407 28.26 17.02 7.52
CA LEU A 407 28.97 18.29 7.69
C LEU A 407 28.21 19.45 7.04
N PHE A 408 27.68 19.26 5.84
CA PHE A 408 26.88 20.28 5.17
C PHE A 408 25.59 20.60 5.94
N ALA A 409 24.93 19.58 6.51
CA ALA A 409 23.74 19.75 7.35
C ALA A 409 24.04 20.59 8.60
N GLN A 410 25.16 20.31 9.28
CA GLN A 410 25.62 21.08 10.44
C GLN A 410 25.88 22.55 10.08
N LEU A 411 26.63 22.79 8.99
CA LEU A 411 26.89 24.14 8.49
C LEU A 411 25.59 24.87 8.17
N LYS A 412 24.68 24.23 7.42
CA LYS A 412 23.37 24.79 7.07
C LYS A 412 22.60 25.20 8.33
N HIS A 413 22.57 24.34 9.36
CA HIS A 413 21.86 24.62 10.60
C HIS A 413 22.45 25.81 11.37
N GLU A 414 23.77 25.95 11.44
CA GLU A 414 24.43 27.12 12.05
C GLU A 414 24.14 28.42 11.29
N TYR A 415 24.22 28.39 9.96
CA TYR A 415 24.03 29.58 9.12
C TYR A 415 22.58 30.01 8.98
N VAL A 416 21.62 29.07 9.04
CA VAL A 416 20.18 29.40 9.07
C VAL A 416 19.81 30.11 10.37
N LYS A 417 20.46 29.77 11.49
CA LYS A 417 20.24 30.45 12.79
C LYS A 417 20.88 31.83 12.87
N SER A 418 21.98 32.07 12.14
CA SER A 418 22.68 33.35 12.10
C SER A 418 22.93 33.82 10.66
N PRO A 419 21.98 34.55 10.05
CA PRO A 419 22.14 35.11 8.71
C PRO A 419 23.40 35.99 8.56
N TRP A 420 23.79 36.69 9.64
CA TRP A 420 25.00 37.51 9.66
C TRP A 420 26.28 36.69 9.61
N ALA A 421 26.32 35.53 10.27
CA ALA A 421 27.47 34.62 10.18
C ALA A 421 27.64 34.08 8.74
N PHE A 422 26.52 33.84 8.03
CA PHE A 422 26.56 33.40 6.63
C PHE A 422 27.12 34.49 5.72
N LEU A 423 26.62 35.73 5.85
CA LEU A 423 27.11 36.88 5.08
C LEU A 423 28.59 37.16 5.39
N GLY A 424 29.00 37.03 6.65
CA GLY A 424 30.40 37.14 7.06
C GLY A 424 31.29 36.10 6.39
N LEU A 425 30.88 34.82 6.37
CA LEU A 425 31.60 33.75 5.69
C LEU A 425 31.72 34.02 4.18
N VAL A 426 30.62 34.40 3.53
CA VAL A 426 30.62 34.71 2.08
C VAL A 426 31.54 35.88 1.79
N GLY A 427 31.49 36.95 2.60
CA GLY A 427 32.39 38.09 2.49
C GLY A 427 33.86 37.70 2.62
N ALA A 428 34.19 36.85 3.59
CA ALA A 428 35.56 36.35 3.79
C ALA A 428 36.05 35.50 2.60
N LEU A 429 35.20 34.64 2.03
CA LEU A 429 35.53 33.84 0.85
C LEU A 429 35.74 34.71 -0.40
N ILE A 430 34.91 35.74 -0.60
CA ILE A 430 35.08 36.71 -1.69
C ILE A 430 36.40 37.47 -1.52
N ALA A 431 36.69 37.94 -0.31
CA ALA A 431 37.95 38.64 -0.02
C ALA A 431 39.17 37.75 -0.33
N LEU A 432 39.17 36.49 0.14
CA LEU A 432 40.23 35.52 -0.16
C LEU A 432 40.39 35.27 -1.66
N PHE A 433 39.28 35.11 -2.39
CA PHE A 433 39.32 34.95 -3.84
C PHE A 433 39.94 36.16 -4.54
N LEU A 434 39.50 37.38 -4.18
CA LEU A 434 40.05 38.62 -4.71
C LEU A 434 41.53 38.78 -4.40
N THR A 435 41.96 38.42 -3.18
CA THR A 435 43.39 38.40 -2.82
C THR A 435 44.17 37.40 -3.66
N GLY A 436 43.61 36.21 -3.93
CA GLY A 436 44.22 35.22 -4.82
C GLY A 436 44.37 35.73 -6.25
N VAL A 437 43.33 36.38 -6.79
CA VAL A 437 43.36 37.02 -8.12
C VAL A 437 44.41 38.14 -8.17
N GLN A 438 44.43 39.02 -7.16
CA GLN A 438 45.41 40.09 -7.05
C GLN A 438 46.84 39.52 -7.02
N THR A 439 47.07 38.48 -6.22
CA THR A 439 48.38 37.82 -6.10
C THR A 439 48.79 37.20 -7.44
N TYR A 440 47.86 36.54 -8.14
CA TYR A 440 48.11 35.98 -9.47
C TYR A 440 48.54 37.05 -10.47
N PHE A 441 47.81 38.17 -10.56
CA PHE A 441 48.17 39.28 -11.45
C PHE A 441 49.48 39.96 -11.03
N THR A 442 49.80 39.99 -9.74
CA THR A 442 51.07 40.57 -9.26
C THR A 442 52.26 39.70 -9.67
N VAL A 443 52.14 38.37 -9.60
CA VAL A 443 53.22 37.43 -9.93
C VAL A 443 53.35 37.19 -11.44
N TRP A 444 52.22 37.13 -12.15
CA TRP A 444 52.15 36.79 -13.57
C TRP A 444 51.67 37.94 -14.45
N SER A 445 51.93 39.19 -14.02
CA SER A 445 51.60 40.36 -14.83
C SER A 445 52.19 40.21 -16.23
N PRO A 446 51.41 40.38 -17.32
CA PRO A 446 51.97 40.52 -18.65
C PRO A 446 53.02 41.64 -18.63
N LYS A 447 54.15 41.43 -19.31
CA LYS A 447 55.13 42.50 -19.52
C LYS A 447 54.41 43.64 -20.23
N GLY A 448 54.17 44.75 -19.52
CA GLY A 448 53.56 45.92 -20.12
C GLY A 448 54.51 46.53 -21.15
N ASP A 449 53.97 47.30 -22.10
CA ASP A 449 54.75 48.03 -23.13
C ASP A 449 55.88 48.90 -22.53
N CYS A 450 55.80 49.25 -21.24
CA CYS A 450 56.85 49.95 -20.50
C CYS A 450 58.15 49.13 -20.33
N ASP A 451 58.10 47.79 -20.35
CA ASP A 451 59.29 46.94 -20.32
C ASP A 451 60.05 47.00 -21.66
N GLY A 452 59.33 47.19 -22.77
CA GLY A 452 59.90 47.46 -24.09
C GLY A 452 60.55 48.84 -24.15
N LEU A 453 59.90 49.85 -23.58
CA LEU A 453 60.41 51.22 -23.50
C LEU A 453 61.66 51.32 -22.60
N CYS A 454 61.67 50.63 -21.45
CA CYS A 454 62.84 50.56 -20.57
C CYS A 454 64.01 49.81 -21.20
N LYS A 455 63.77 48.76 -22.00
CA LYS A 455 64.82 48.09 -22.78
C LYS A 455 65.37 48.98 -23.90
N SER A 456 64.52 49.75 -24.57
CA SER A 456 64.93 50.71 -25.62
C SER A 456 65.78 51.85 -25.04
N LEU A 457 65.40 52.40 -23.89
CA LEU A 457 66.15 53.45 -23.20
C LEU A 457 67.52 52.95 -22.69
N LYS A 458 67.61 51.70 -22.20
CA LYS A 458 68.88 51.08 -21.81
C LYS A 458 69.82 50.79 -22.98
N HIS A 459 69.31 50.60 -24.18
CA HIS A 459 70.13 50.32 -25.37
C HIS A 459 70.66 51.60 -26.04
N ASN A 460 69.95 52.73 -25.86
CA ASN A 460 70.25 53.98 -26.57
C ASN A 460 70.98 55.05 -25.72
N HIS A 461 71.16 54.84 -24.41
CA HIS A 461 71.99 55.71 -23.58
C HIS A 461 73.14 54.94 -22.94
N HIS A 462 74.33 55.09 -23.50
CA HIS A 462 75.59 54.81 -22.80
C HIS A 462 75.90 55.98 -21.86
N LEU A 463 75.62 55.80 -20.57
CA LEU A 463 76.29 56.47 -19.46
C LEU A 463 76.60 55.42 -18.39
#